data_AF-A0A1Y2TAM0-F1
#
_entry.id   AF-A0A1Y2TAM0-F1
#
_cell.length_a   1.000
_cell.length_b   1.000
_cell.length_c   1.000
_cell.angle_alpha   90.00
_cell.angle_beta   90.00
_cell.angle_gamma   90.00
#
_symmetry.space_group_name_H-M   'P 1'
#
loop_
_entity.id
_entity.type
_entity.pdbx_description
1 polymer ?
#
loop_
_entity_poly.entity_id
_entity_poly.type
_entity_poly.pdbx_seq_one_letter_code
_entity_poly.pdbx_strand_id
1 'polypeptide(L)'
;MSSRPTVLLIGDLAHTNKEWESLGSKYTLLEFRKGTREQFLENCRNGTYAEVRGCYRSNVSTSITGPFDKELVAALPESWKFIAHNGAGYDNIDVDACSARKIA
;
A
#
# COMPACT_ATOMS: atom_id res chain seq x y z
N MET A 1 -0.11 2.63 -25.77
CA MET A 1 -1.17 3.21 -24.93
C MET A 1 -0.64 3.20 -23.49
N SER A 2 -0.47 4.34 -22.85
CA SER A 2 0.01 4.37 -21.46
C SER A 2 -1.18 4.09 -20.54
N SER A 3 -1.17 2.95 -19.84
CA SER A 3 -2.16 2.63 -18.81
C SER A 3 -1.98 3.57 -17.61
N ARG A 4 -3.09 3.98 -17.00
CA ARG A 4 -3.07 4.79 -15.78
C ARG A 4 -2.36 4.01 -14.67
N PRO A 5 -1.46 4.64 -13.88
CA PRO A 5 -0.78 3.96 -12.79
C PRO A 5 -1.80 3.50 -11.73
N THR A 6 -1.55 2.33 -11.15
CA THR A 6 -2.40 1.75 -10.09
C THR A 6 -1.86 2.12 -8.71
N VAL A 7 -2.76 2.54 -7.82
CA VAL A 7 -2.44 2.85 -6.42
C VAL A 7 -3.39 2.13 -5.47
N LEU A 8 -2.91 1.80 -4.27
CA LEU A 8 -3.65 1.02 -3.29
C LEU A 8 -3.96 1.84 -2.03
N LEU A 9 -5.21 1.82 -1.57
CA LEU A 9 -5.59 2.29 -0.24
C LEU A 9 -5.61 1.11 0.73
N ILE A 10 -4.88 1.20 1.84
CA ILE A 10 -4.90 0.20 2.92
C ILE A 10 -5.63 0.78 4.14
N GLY A 11 -6.68 0.08 4.57
CA GLY A 11 -7.57 0.53 5.65
C GLY A 11 -8.54 1.63 5.22
N ASP A 12 -9.19 2.23 6.22
CA ASP A 12 -10.26 3.21 6.00
C ASP A 12 -9.75 4.66 6.02
N LEU A 13 -10.51 5.51 5.33
CA LEU A 13 -10.39 6.97 5.38
C LEU A 13 -11.58 7.55 6.15
N ALA A 14 -11.32 8.27 7.24
CA ALA A 14 -12.39 8.83 8.07
C ALA A 14 -13.08 10.04 7.40
N HIS A 15 -12.32 10.86 6.66
CA HIS A 15 -12.79 12.16 6.18
C HIS A 15 -12.65 12.34 4.67
N THR A 16 -11.77 11.59 4.01
CA THR A 16 -11.28 11.92 2.66
C THR A 16 -11.61 10.87 1.59
N ASN A 17 -12.73 10.13 1.74
CA ASN A 17 -13.13 9.15 0.72
C ASN A 17 -13.45 9.82 -0.62
N LYS A 18 -14.06 11.02 -0.61
CA LYS A 18 -14.38 11.75 -1.86
C LYS A 18 -13.11 12.16 -2.61
N GLU A 19 -12.10 12.62 -1.89
CA GLU A 19 -10.81 12.98 -2.44
C GLU A 19 -10.12 11.76 -3.04
N TRP A 20 -10.14 10.62 -2.33
CA TRP A 20 -9.64 9.35 -2.86
C TRP A 20 -10.34 8.95 -4.16
N GLU A 21 -11.67 8.93 -4.19
CA GLU A 21 -12.45 8.61 -5.38
C GLU A 21 -12.14 9.55 -6.56
N SER A 22 -11.91 10.84 -6.29
CA SER A 22 -11.56 11.83 -7.32
C SER A 22 -10.23 11.54 -8.04
N LEU A 23 -9.30 10.84 -7.36
CA LEU A 23 -8.04 10.38 -7.96
C LEU A 23 -8.28 9.33 -9.06
N GLY A 24 -9.46 8.70 -9.09
CA GLY A 24 -9.86 7.74 -10.11
C GLY A 24 -9.93 8.33 -11.53
N SER A 25 -9.89 9.65 -11.67
CA SER A 25 -9.69 10.33 -12.97
C SER A 25 -8.28 10.15 -13.54
N LYS A 26 -7.27 9.99 -12.66
CA LYS A 26 -5.84 9.93 -13.02
C LYS A 26 -5.23 8.54 -12.80
N TYR A 27 -5.76 7.78 -11.84
CA TYR A 27 -5.19 6.52 -11.39
C TYR A 27 -6.22 5.39 -11.45
N THR A 28 -5.72 4.16 -11.50
CA THR A 28 -6.52 2.97 -11.17
C THR A 28 -6.47 2.80 -9.65
N LEU A 29 -7.63 2.85 -8.99
CA LEU A 29 -7.71 2.77 -7.53
C LEU A 29 -8.03 1.34 -7.11
N LEU A 30 -7.18 0.75 -6.27
CA LEU A 30 -7.45 -0.49 -5.55
C LEU A 30 -7.59 -0.20 -4.06
N GLU A 31 -8.32 -1.05 -3.35
CA GLU A 31 -8.54 -0.90 -1.92
C GLU A 31 -8.40 -2.23 -1.18
N PHE A 32 -7.78 -2.18 -0.01
CA PHE A 32 -7.71 -3.26 0.96
C PHE A 32 -8.13 -2.72 2.33
N ARG A 33 -9.43 -2.51 2.50
CA ARG A 33 -10.01 -1.86 3.70
C ARG A 33 -10.12 -2.78 4.90
N LYS A 34 -10.33 -4.08 4.66
CA LYS A 34 -10.51 -5.12 5.68
C LYS A 34 -9.86 -6.41 5.20
N GLY A 35 -9.37 -7.21 6.14
CA GLY A 35 -8.72 -8.48 5.86
C GLY A 35 -7.69 -8.81 6.94
N THR A 36 -6.81 -9.76 6.63
CA THR A 36 -5.69 -10.15 7.50
C THR A 36 -4.35 -9.94 6.80
N ARG A 37 -3.27 -10.03 7.58
CA ARG A 37 -1.89 -9.98 7.06
C ARG A 37 -1.65 -11.08 6.03
N GLU A 38 -2.11 -12.29 6.30
CA GLU A 38 -1.91 -13.45 5.42
C GLU A 38 -2.56 -13.21 4.06
N GLN A 39 -3.78 -12.68 4.06
CA GLN A 39 -4.49 -12.31 2.83
C GLN A 39 -3.77 -11.21 2.07
N PHE A 40 -3.26 -10.18 2.76
CA PHE A 40 -2.49 -9.12 2.11
C PHE A 40 -1.22 -9.65 1.45
N LEU A 41 -0.47 -10.50 2.16
CA LEU A 41 0.74 -11.15 1.65
C LEU A 41 0.43 -12.08 0.48
N GLU A 42 -0.68 -12.81 0.53
CA GLU A 42 -1.15 -13.64 -0.58
C GLU A 42 -1.48 -12.80 -1.81
N ASN A 43 -2.20 -11.68 -1.64
CA ASN A 43 -2.51 -10.75 -2.73
C ASN A 43 -1.26 -10.13 -3.37
N CYS A 44 -0.20 -9.90 -2.57
CA CYS A 44 1.08 -9.46 -3.10
C CYS A 44 1.75 -10.55 -3.96
N ARG A 45 1.69 -11.82 -3.53
CA ARG A 45 2.35 -12.95 -4.19
C ARG A 45 1.59 -13.51 -5.39
N ASN A 46 0.26 -13.48 -5.37
CA ASN A 46 -0.59 -14.07 -6.40
C ASN A 46 -0.82 -13.16 -7.62
N GLY A 47 -0.21 -11.97 -7.62
CA GLY A 47 -0.30 -11.01 -8.73
C GLY A 47 -1.48 -10.04 -8.66
N THR A 48 -2.34 -10.10 -7.63
CA THR A 48 -3.45 -9.15 -7.44
C THR A 48 -2.95 -7.70 -7.41
N TYR A 49 -1.76 -7.47 -6.84
CA TYR A 49 -1.15 -6.15 -6.77
C TYR A 49 -0.02 -5.92 -7.79
N ALA A 50 0.12 -6.77 -8.82
CA ALA A 50 1.27 -6.74 -9.75
C ALA A 50 1.53 -5.36 -10.38
N GLU A 51 0.48 -4.56 -10.64
CA GLU A 51 0.59 -3.23 -11.25
C GLU A 51 0.63 -2.07 -10.24
N VAL A 52 0.53 -2.35 -8.93
CA VAL A 52 0.49 -1.32 -7.88
C VAL A 52 1.83 -0.60 -7.78
N ARG A 53 1.81 0.72 -7.99
CA ARG A 53 2.99 1.58 -7.91
C ARG A 53 3.26 2.12 -6.50
N GLY A 54 2.25 2.11 -5.64
CA GLY A 54 2.40 2.56 -4.27
C GLY A 54 1.08 2.51 -3.53
N CYS A 55 1.14 2.72 -2.22
CA CYS A 55 -0.05 2.76 -1.39
C CYS A 55 -0.16 4.02 -0.55
N TYR A 56 -1.38 4.27 -0.11
CA TYR A 56 -1.65 5.05 1.09
C TYR A 56 -1.92 4.08 2.24
N ARG A 57 -1.33 4.35 3.41
CA ARG A 57 -1.60 3.63 4.66
C ARG A 57 -1.58 4.58 5.86
N SER A 58 -1.96 4.08 7.03
CA SER A 58 -1.91 4.83 8.29
C SER A 58 -1.46 3.94 9.46
N ASN A 59 -1.12 4.56 10.59
CA ASN A 59 -0.86 3.81 11.83
C ASN A 59 -2.03 2.87 12.21
N VAL A 60 -3.28 3.30 12.02
CA VAL A 60 -4.49 2.51 12.33
C VAL A 60 -4.59 1.27 11.42
N SER A 61 -4.19 1.39 10.16
CA SER A 61 -4.23 0.29 9.18
C SER A 61 -3.26 -0.87 9.49
N THR A 62 -2.32 -0.67 10.42
CA THR A 62 -1.43 -1.74 10.92
C THR A 62 -2.21 -2.90 11.52
N SER A 63 -3.40 -2.65 12.08
CA SER A 63 -4.28 -3.72 12.60
C SER A 63 -4.77 -4.69 11.51
N ILE A 64 -4.71 -4.31 10.24
CA ILE A 64 -5.20 -5.10 9.10
C ILE A 64 -4.06 -5.91 8.46
N THR A 65 -2.91 -5.27 8.24
CA THR A 65 -1.78 -5.85 7.49
C THR A 65 -0.62 -6.30 8.38
N GLY A 66 -0.65 -5.96 9.67
CA GLY A 66 0.55 -5.96 10.51
C GLY A 66 1.51 -4.82 10.11
N PRO A 67 2.72 -4.80 10.71
CA PRO A 67 3.74 -3.85 10.31
C PRO A 67 4.22 -4.12 8.89
N PHE A 68 4.65 -3.08 8.20
CA PHE A 68 5.43 -3.17 6.97
C PHE A 68 6.88 -3.51 7.34
N ASP A 69 7.06 -4.67 7.96
CA ASP A 69 8.35 -5.23 8.31
C ASP A 69 9.06 -5.83 7.09
N LYS A 70 10.27 -6.34 7.29
CA LYS A 70 11.09 -6.96 6.24
C LYS A 70 10.36 -8.05 5.45
N GLU A 71 9.51 -8.86 6.09
CA GLU A 71 8.76 -9.92 5.41
C GLU A 71 7.73 -9.33 4.45
N LEU A 72 6.90 -8.42 4.93
CA LEU A 72 5.87 -7.78 4.11
C LEU A 72 6.52 -6.96 3.00
N VAL A 73 7.54 -6.17 3.33
CA VAL A 73 8.29 -5.40 2.35
C VAL A 73 8.92 -6.32 1.30
N ALA A 74 9.43 -7.50 1.65
CA ALA A 74 9.95 -8.45 0.65
C ALA A 74 8.85 -9.03 -0.25
N ALA A 75 7.62 -9.14 0.24
CA ALA A 75 6.49 -9.66 -0.53
C ALA A 75 5.90 -8.66 -1.54
N LEU A 76 6.07 -7.34 -1.36
CA LEU A 76 5.48 -6.36 -2.29
C LEU A 76 6.03 -6.56 -3.71
N PRO A 77 5.21 -6.41 -4.77
CA PRO A 77 5.64 -6.60 -6.16
C PRO A 77 6.72 -5.60 -6.60
N GLU A 78 7.49 -5.94 -7.63
CA GLU A 78 8.62 -5.11 -8.13
C GLU A 78 8.18 -3.74 -8.68
N SER A 79 6.92 -3.63 -9.09
CA SER A 79 6.31 -2.40 -9.58
C SER A 79 6.13 -1.34 -8.49
N TRP A 80 6.16 -1.72 -7.21
CA TRP A 80 5.97 -0.83 -6.07
C TRP A 80 7.13 0.16 -5.94
N LYS A 81 6.81 1.44 -5.71
CA LYS A 81 7.76 2.56 -5.67
C LYS A 81 7.61 3.47 -4.46
N PHE A 82 6.44 3.57 -3.84
CA PHE A 82 6.26 4.46 -2.70
C PHE A 82 5.25 3.96 -1.67
N ILE A 83 5.40 4.40 -0.42
CA ILE A 83 4.45 4.22 0.67
C ILE A 83 4.10 5.60 1.26
N ALA A 84 2.92 6.13 0.95
CA ALA A 84 2.41 7.35 1.54
C ALA A 84 1.79 7.02 2.92
N HIS A 85 2.54 7.30 3.99
CA HIS A 85 2.12 6.99 5.35
C HIS A 85 1.46 8.17 6.05
N ASN A 86 0.29 7.94 6.64
CA ASN A 86 -0.36 8.88 7.55
C ASN A 86 0.01 8.55 9.00
N GLY A 87 0.93 9.36 9.53
CA GLY A 87 1.41 9.35 10.90
C GLY A 87 2.81 9.97 10.97
N ALA A 88 3.07 10.81 11.97
CA ALA A 88 4.42 11.35 12.18
C ALA A 88 5.41 10.26 12.61
N GLY A 89 4.95 9.34 13.46
CA GLY A 89 5.66 8.11 13.81
C GLY A 89 5.36 6.99 12.81
N TYR A 90 6.40 6.25 12.44
CA TYR A 90 6.40 5.17 11.46
C TYR A 90 7.26 3.98 11.92
N ASP A 91 7.27 3.70 13.23
CA ASP A 91 7.92 2.54 13.86
C ASP A 91 7.39 1.18 13.36
N ASN A 92 6.21 1.18 12.74
CA ASN A 92 5.62 0.01 12.07
C ASN A 92 6.07 -0.17 10.61
N ILE A 93 7.10 0.53 10.15
CA ILE A 93 7.69 0.41 8.81
C ILE A 93 9.20 0.16 8.93
N ASP A 94 9.68 -0.92 8.33
CA ASP A 94 11.11 -1.18 8.18
C ASP A 94 11.67 -0.34 7.02
N VAL A 95 12.14 0.87 7.36
CA VAL A 95 12.66 1.85 6.39
C VAL A 95 13.91 1.37 5.67
N ASP A 96 14.72 0.53 6.31
CA ASP A 96 15.93 -0.04 5.71
C ASP A 96 15.57 -1.08 4.65
N ALA A 97 14.58 -1.95 4.94
CA ALA A 97 14.03 -2.87 3.97
C ALA A 97 13.39 -2.14 2.76
N CYS A 98 12.65 -1.06 3.01
CA CYS A 98 12.09 -0.22 1.95
C CYS A 98 13.19 0.41 1.09
N SER A 99 14.21 1.00 1.73
CA SER A 99 15.33 1.66 1.05
C SER A 99 16.15 0.67 0.22
N ALA A 100 16.41 -0.54 0.73
CA ALA A 100 17.08 -1.60 -0.01
C ALA A 100 16.34 -1.98 -1.30
N ARG A 101 15.00 -1.84 -1.31
CA ARG A 101 14.14 -2.05 -2.48
C ARG A 101 13.88 -0.78 -3.30
N LYS A 102 14.47 0.36 -2.93
CA LYS A 102 14.24 1.67 -3.56
C LYS A 102 12.77 2.10 -3.52
N ILE A 103 12.09 1.80 -2.41
CA ILE A 103 10.73 2.27 -2.13
C ILE A 103 10.85 3.56 -1.30
N ALA A 104 10.25 4.64 -1.81
CA ALA A 104 10.20 5.94 -1.17
C ALA A 104 9.12 6.04 -0.08
#